data_AF-A0A8S3H621-F1
#
_entry.id   AF-A0A8S3H621-F1
#
_cell.length_a   1.000
_cell.length_b   1.000
_cell.length_c   1.000
_cell.angle_alpha   90.00
_cell.angle_beta   90.00
_cell.angle_gamma   90.00
#
_symmetry.space_group_name_H-M   'P 1'
#
loop_
_entity.id
_entity.type
_entity.pdbx_description
1 polymer ?
#
loop_
_entity_poly.entity_id
_entity_poly.type
_entity_poly.pdbx_seq_one_letter_code
_entity_poly.pdbx_strand_id
1 'polypeptide(L)'
;QHRLQKGNYILRETDKSGIFHIGNSVDYEKKAEAYRQKTGAYIELDSNPLWSVFDKVIILLNDLRSKKYILSWQLDKMMPKRETVQLAYLYFIPKPHKVIHF
;
A
#
# COMPACT_ATOMS: atom_id res chain seq x y z
N GLN A 1 12.97 -18.87 28.24
CA GLN A 1 12.30 -19.14 26.95
C GLN A 1 10.79 -19.00 27.16
N HIS A 2 10.16 -17.94 26.65
CA HIS A 2 8.71 -17.79 26.69
C HIS A 2 8.10 -18.75 25.67
N ARG A 3 7.48 -19.84 26.14
CA ARG A 3 6.65 -20.70 25.28
C ARG A 3 5.47 -19.87 24.79
N LEU A 4 5.33 -19.72 23.47
CA LEU A 4 4.10 -19.20 22.87
C LEU A 4 2.96 -20.09 23.36
N GLN A 5 2.01 -19.50 24.10
CA GLN A 5 0.80 -20.22 24.50
C GLN A 5 0.01 -20.59 23.24
N LYS A 6 -0.66 -21.75 23.24
CA LYS A 6 -1.47 -22.21 22.11
C LYS A 6 -2.64 -21.23 21.93
N GLY A 7 -2.57 -20.32 20.96
CA GLY A 7 -3.56 -19.28 20.71
C GLY A 7 -3.81 -19.10 19.21
N ASN A 8 -4.94 -18.49 18.85
CA ASN A 8 -5.27 -18.20 17.45
C ASN A 8 -4.45 -17.00 16.96
N TYR A 9 -3.22 -17.27 16.52
CA TYR A 9 -2.33 -16.28 15.92
C TYR A 9 -2.57 -16.19 14.42
N ILE A 10 -2.60 -14.97 13.90
CA ILE A 10 -2.71 -14.71 12.45
C ILE A 10 -1.38 -14.12 11.97
N LEU A 11 -0.88 -14.66 10.86
CA LEU A 11 0.17 -14.06 10.05
C LEU A 11 -0.52 -13.26 8.94
N ARG A 12 -0.38 -11.93 8.93
CA ARG A 12 -0.89 -11.10 7.83
C ARG A 12 0.23 -10.36 7.13
N GLU A 13 0.18 -10.41 5.80
CA GLU A 13 0.95 -9.54 4.92
C GLU A 13 0.36 -8.12 4.99
N THR A 14 1.23 -7.13 5.17
CA THR A 14 0.82 -5.72 5.21
C THR A 14 1.15 -5.05 3.88
N ASP A 15 0.39 -4.03 3.52
CA ASP A 15 0.63 -3.19 2.35
C ASP A 15 1.92 -2.36 2.46
N LYS A 16 2.51 -2.27 3.65
CA LYS A 16 3.78 -1.57 3.92
C LYS A 16 4.95 -2.55 3.98
N SER A 17 5.69 -2.61 2.87
CA SER A 17 7.10 -3.05 2.84
C SER A 17 7.37 -4.53 3.16
N GLY A 18 6.42 -5.43 2.92
CA GLY A 18 6.63 -6.88 3.10
C GLY A 18 6.86 -7.29 4.56
N ILE A 19 6.43 -6.45 5.52
CA ILE A 19 6.49 -6.77 6.94
C ILE A 19 5.31 -7.67 7.28
N PHE A 20 5.60 -8.85 7.80
CA PHE A 20 4.59 -9.76 8.33
C PHE A 20 4.29 -9.40 9.78
N HIS A 21 3.01 -9.19 10.08
CA HIS A 21 2.57 -9.01 11.45
C HIS A 21 2.10 -10.35 12.02
N ILE A 22 2.72 -10.79 13.12
CA ILE A 22 2.28 -11.93 13.92
C ILE A 22 1.64 -11.38 15.19
N GLY A 23 0.35 -11.68 15.37
CA GLY A 23 -0.38 -11.26 16.57
C GLY A 23 -1.55 -12.20 16.86
N ASN A 24 -2.07 -12.12 18.08
CA ASN A 24 -3.33 -12.76 18.41
C ASN A 24 -4.44 -12.11 17.55
N SER A 25 -5.28 -12.95 16.92
CA SER A 25 -6.43 -12.54 16.10
C SER A 25 -7.28 -11.45 16.75
N VAL A 26 -7.65 -11.64 18.02
CA VAL A 26 -8.51 -10.73 18.77
C VAL A 26 -7.86 -9.38 19.01
N ASP A 27 -6.57 -9.37 19.32
CA ASP A 27 -5.82 -8.13 19.58
C ASP A 27 -5.62 -7.34 18.30
N TYR A 28 -5.45 -8.02 17.16
CA TYR A 28 -5.34 -7.38 15.86
C TYR A 28 -6.64 -6.70 15.48
N GLU A 29 -7.78 -7.41 15.55
CA GLU A 29 -9.09 -6.84 15.26
C GLU A 29 -9.39 -5.63 16.14
N LYS A 30 -9.14 -5.72 17.46
CA LYS A 30 -9.32 -4.60 18.38
C LYS A 30 -8.44 -3.39 18.03
N LYS A 31 -7.17 -3.62 17.69
CA LYS A 31 -6.26 -2.52 17.29
C LYS A 31 -6.68 -1.90 15.96
N ALA A 32 -7.05 -2.71 14.99
CA ALA A 32 -7.53 -2.25 13.69
C ALA A 32 -8.82 -1.43 13.84
N GLU A 33 -9.77 -1.90 14.64
CA GLU A 33 -11.01 -1.21 14.98
C GLU A 33 -10.76 0.13 15.68
N ALA A 34 -9.94 0.12 16.74
CA ALA A 34 -9.60 1.33 17.49
C ALA A 34 -8.88 2.37 16.61
N TYR A 35 -8.00 1.92 15.73
CA TYR A 35 -7.28 2.81 14.80
C TYR A 35 -8.19 3.33 13.69
N ARG A 36 -9.10 2.50 13.15
CA ARG A 36 -10.16 2.89 12.20
C ARG A 36 -11.05 3.98 12.79
N GLN A 37 -11.61 3.74 13.97
CA GLN A 37 -12.48 4.70 14.65
C GLN A 37 -11.76 6.01 14.99
N LYS A 38 -10.49 5.92 15.43
CA LYS A 38 -9.69 7.11 15.77
C LYS A 38 -9.36 7.99 14.57
N THR A 39 -9.09 7.38 13.41
CA THR A 39 -8.54 8.12 12.25
C THR A 39 -9.56 8.39 11.17
N GLY A 40 -10.66 7.63 11.10
CA GLY A 40 -11.57 7.61 9.95
C GLY A 40 -10.87 7.29 8.62
N ALA A 41 -9.61 6.82 8.66
CA ALA A 41 -8.69 6.88 7.52
C ALA A 41 -8.58 5.56 6.75
N TYR A 42 -9.23 4.49 7.22
CA TYR A 42 -9.13 3.17 6.61
C TYR A 42 -10.52 2.66 6.24
N ILE A 43 -10.66 2.31 4.97
CA ILE A 43 -11.80 1.58 4.43
C ILE A 43 -11.31 0.15 4.21
N GLU A 44 -12.03 -0.81 4.77
CA GLU A 44 -11.80 -2.23 4.46
C GLU A 44 -12.29 -2.48 3.03
N LEU A 45 -11.45 -3.16 2.24
CA LEU A 45 -11.78 -3.47 0.85
C LEU A 45 -12.26 -4.91 0.75
N ASP A 46 -13.38 -5.12 0.07
CA ASP A 46 -13.96 -6.45 -0.13
C ASP A 46 -13.08 -7.36 -1.01
N SER A 47 -12.21 -6.77 -1.83
CA SER A 47 -11.30 -7.49 -2.72
C SER A 47 -10.03 -6.69 -2.99
N ASN A 48 -8.98 -7.37 -3.45
CA ASN A 48 -7.71 -6.74 -3.81
C ASN A 48 -7.84 -5.96 -5.14
N PRO A 49 -7.73 -4.61 -5.12
CA PRO A 49 -7.94 -3.80 -6.31
C PRO A 49 -6.69 -3.67 -7.19
N LEU A 50 -5.58 -4.36 -6.88
CA LEU A 50 -4.26 -4.21 -7.53
C LEU A 50 -4.33 -4.03 -9.04
N TRP A 51 -4.95 -4.98 -9.74
CA TRP A 51 -4.99 -4.95 -11.21
C TRP A 51 -5.88 -3.83 -11.75
N SER A 52 -7.01 -3.55 -11.09
CA SER A 52 -7.87 -2.43 -11.48
C SER A 52 -7.18 -1.08 -11.31
N VAL A 53 -6.34 -0.92 -10.27
CA VAL A 53 -5.56 0.29 -10.02
C VAL A 53 -4.37 0.35 -10.98
N PHE A 54 -3.74 -0.79 -11.27
CA PHE A 54 -2.64 -0.90 -12.23
C PHE A 54 -3.06 -0.41 -13.61
N ASP A 55 -4.21 -0.87 -14.12
CA ASP A 55 -4.73 -0.44 -15.42
C ASP A 55 -5.02 1.07 -15.44
N LYS A 56 -5.61 1.60 -14.36
CA LYS A 56 -5.86 3.05 -14.21
C LYS A 56 -4.56 3.86 -14.22
N VAL A 57 -3.51 3.37 -13.57
CA VAL A 57 -2.19 4.03 -13.56
C VAL A 57 -1.58 4.04 -14.96
N ILE A 58 -1.64 2.93 -15.70
CA ILE A 58 -1.15 2.88 -17.09
C ILE A 58 -1.90 3.90 -17.96
N ILE A 59 -3.22 3.94 -17.86
CA ILE A 59 -4.05 4.89 -18.61
C ILE A 59 -3.65 6.33 -18.28
N LEU A 60 -3.51 6.66 -16.99
CA LEU A 60 -3.10 7.98 -16.55
C LEU A 60 -1.74 8.39 -17.12
N LEU A 61 -0.74 7.51 -17.01
CA LEU A 61 0.61 7.80 -17.49
C LEU A 61 0.66 8.01 -19.01
N ASN A 62 -0.09 7.21 -19.77
CA ASN A 62 -0.22 7.36 -21.20
C ASN A 62 -0.94 8.67 -21.59
N ASP A 63 -2.01 9.05 -20.87
CA ASP A 63 -2.71 10.31 -21.07
C ASP A 63 -1.78 11.51 -20.82
N LEU A 64 -1.05 11.51 -19.69
CA LEU A 64 -0.05 12.53 -19.36
C LEU A 64 1.04 12.64 -20.43
N ARG A 65 1.51 11.51 -20.96
CA ARG A 65 2.50 11.49 -22.04
C ARG A 65 1.93 12.08 -23.34
N SER A 66 0.71 11.70 -23.70
CA SER A 66 0.04 12.17 -24.92
C SER A 66 -0.14 13.70 -24.91
N LYS A 67 -0.43 14.27 -23.74
CA LYS A 67 -0.57 15.71 -23.50
C LYS A 67 0.77 16.43 -23.28
N LYS A 68 1.90 15.70 -23.37
CA LYS A 68 3.27 16.22 -23.15
C LYS A 68 3.50 16.83 -21.76
N TYR A 69 2.72 16.42 -20.75
CA TYR A 69 2.97 16.81 -19.35
C TYR A 69 4.17 16.07 -18.74
N ILE A 70 4.55 14.92 -19.31
CA ILE A 70 5.75 14.18 -18.94
C ILE A 70 6.59 13.83 -20.16
N LEU A 71 7.90 13.76 -19.95
CA LEU A 71 8.90 13.31 -20.91
C LEU A 71 8.88 11.78 -21.04
N SER A 72 9.41 11.25 -22.14
CA SER A 72 9.45 9.81 -22.39
C SER A 72 10.18 9.04 -21.27
N TRP A 73 11.35 9.53 -20.85
CA TRP A 73 12.11 8.88 -19.79
C TRP A 73 11.38 8.90 -18.43
N GLN A 74 10.52 9.90 -18.19
CA GLN A 74 9.71 9.95 -16.97
C GLN A 74 8.62 8.88 -17.02
N LEU A 75 7.96 8.72 -18.18
CA LEU A 75 7.02 7.62 -18.41
C LEU A 75 7.69 6.26 -18.16
N ASP A 76 8.86 6.03 -18.74
CA ASP A 76 9.58 4.75 -18.61
C ASP A 76 9.95 4.44 -17.14
N LYS A 77 10.29 5.46 -16.35
CA LYS A 77 10.58 5.30 -14.92
C LYS A 77 9.33 5.12 -14.05
N MET A 78 8.21 5.72 -14.44
CA MET A 78 6.96 5.68 -13.68
C MET A 78 6.08 4.48 -14.02
N MET A 79 6.29 3.85 -15.20
CA MET A 79 5.50 2.71 -15.64
C MET A 79 5.65 1.54 -14.66
N PRO A 80 4.56 1.05 -14.05
CA PRO A 80 4.63 -0.05 -13.11
C PRO A 80 4.99 -1.36 -13.83
N LYS A 81 5.89 -2.13 -13.22
CA LYS A 81 6.29 -3.47 -13.71
C LYS A 81 5.37 -4.53 -13.16
N ARG A 82 4.73 -5.31 -14.03
CA ARG A 82 3.69 -6.28 -13.66
C ARG A 82 4.20 -7.34 -12.69
N GLU A 83 5.47 -7.71 -12.79
CA GLU A 83 6.08 -8.81 -12.05
C GLU A 83 6.44 -8.41 -10.61
N THR A 84 6.61 -7.11 -10.36
CA THR A 84 7.11 -6.59 -9.08
C THR A 84 6.19 -5.56 -8.44
N VAL A 85 5.06 -5.22 -9.07
CA VAL A 85 4.15 -4.18 -8.58
C VAL A 85 3.39 -4.65 -7.35
N GLN A 86 3.31 -3.77 -6.36
CA GLN A 86 2.47 -3.91 -5.18
C GLN A 86 1.50 -2.74 -5.11
N LEU A 87 0.34 -2.96 -4.49
CA LEU A 87 -0.74 -1.98 -4.46
C LEU A 87 -0.30 -0.64 -3.83
N ALA A 88 0.52 -0.70 -2.78
CA ALA A 88 1.06 0.49 -2.13
C ALA A 88 1.92 1.37 -3.05
N TYR A 89 2.54 0.80 -4.08
CA TYR A 89 3.34 1.56 -5.06
C TYR A 89 2.46 2.38 -6.00
N LEU A 90 1.20 1.99 -6.18
CA LEU A 90 0.26 2.64 -7.10
C LEU A 90 -0.52 3.78 -6.47
N TYR A 91 -0.54 3.87 -5.14
CA TYR A 91 -1.28 4.94 -4.45
C TYR A 91 -0.57 6.29 -4.46
N PHE A 92 0.61 6.39 -5.09
CA PHE A 92 1.43 7.60 -5.15
C PHE A 92 1.49 8.33 -3.80
N ILE A 93 1.48 7.57 -2.70
CA ILE A 93 1.33 8.12 -1.36
C ILE A 93 2.47 9.11 -1.20
N PRO A 94 2.17 10.41 -0.97
CA PRO A 94 3.23 11.40 -0.82
C PRO A 94 4.11 10.89 0.32
N LYS A 95 5.35 10.51 -0.02
CA LYS A 95 6.31 10.23 1.03
C LYS A 95 6.50 11.56 1.74
N PRO A 96 6.35 11.62 3.07
CA PRO A 96 6.71 12.81 3.82
C PRO A 96 8.21 13.01 3.57
N HIS A 97 8.54 13.91 2.64
CA HIS A 97 9.90 14.37 2.48
C HIS A 97 10.22 15.08 3.79
N LYS A 98 11.26 14.62 4.50
CA LYS A 98 11.84 15.41 5.60
C LYS A 98 12.21 16.75 5.00
N VAL A 99 11.45 17.80 5.34
CA VAL A 99 11.83 19.16 5.03
C VAL A 99 13.11 19.42 5.83
N ILE A 100 14.24 19.48 5.15
CA ILE A 100 15.50 19.91 5.77
C ILE A 100 15.40 21.43 5.83
N HIS A 101 15.12 21.96 7.03
CA HIS A 101 15.32 23.39 7.27
C HIS A 101 16.82 23.63 7.33
N PHE A 102 17.33 24.44 6.41
CA PHE A 102 18.68 25.00 6.45
C PHE A 102 18.69 26.28 7.27
#